data_AF-Q580T6-F1
#
_entry.id   AF-Q580T6-F1
#
_cell.length_a   1.000
_cell.length_b   1.000
_cell.length_c   1.000
_cell.angle_alpha   90.00
_cell.angle_beta   90.00
_cell.angle_gamma   90.00
#
_symmetry.space_group_name_H-M   'P 1'
#
loop_
_entity.id
_entity.type
_entity.pdbx_description
1 polymer ?
#
loop_
_entity_poly.entity_id
_entity_poly.type
_entity_poly.pdbx_seq_one_letter_code
_entity_poly.pdbx_strand_id
1 'polypeptide(L)'
;MRQGLFSFSFFFFAIIRTFSTREVYFRLRYIWYPALLKGFNKRGQKQTNKPMTSPKRPVTSFVPFDESSQQTTTDVNIVEMAIHRSIGLFSINVFDDTTADVAPEDSMKLDDSTIALMKTYVLSRLLGHPHEPRLTSEVESRFSAFIHERNSRNLLELQQVFWWARKFHKTPVTDLFAEYTRGHAAQRQAWCRSKGRNGQCISRVDRSSFRTRSVLRESMLPCFSTGKRVGVPPYNYRVAPSLQEDVVRVLLTALAQQPISFLLPDGRILPLLMANPIPLPSCITSSYRCDTCANYPSYVAFQSSAGANAHETPADVTCLSSITMCLPCAVHFVYESFAKMKAALAPPKYVPFNDGECRMNVWSAVYEGNTVWMSVELEPINLYLCVWQLQEGLLMDQLPFAEQFSSVAVPTGTWREQATIVSLHNGKKQYDPTAVCPICLEPFNSLDLNNENSVFSAVMKTSCQHWFHTQCLVDLRCASSSSGVCPICRNKNYIPNSSTSEAYEVKLTLAQSPRGMRPPVVRVAVAALLGEEYINPTSVVACRVLNLRCGEEFNDREKDSSCSPM
;
A
#
# COMPACT_ATOMS: atom_id res chain seq x y z
N MET A 1 60.36 -0.95 30.76
CA MET A 1 59.64 -2.09 30.13
C MET A 1 58.75 -1.54 29.02
N ARG A 2 59.28 -1.50 27.79
CA ARG A 2 58.58 -1.09 26.57
C ARG A 2 58.21 -2.36 25.78
N GLN A 3 57.21 -3.11 26.23
CA GLN A 3 56.62 -4.22 25.47
C GLN A 3 55.15 -4.29 25.84
N GLY A 4 54.24 -4.00 24.90
CA GLY A 4 52.81 -4.11 25.15
C GLY A 4 51.88 -3.55 24.07
N LEU A 5 52.35 -2.64 23.20
CA LEU A 5 51.48 -1.97 22.22
C LEU A 5 51.52 -2.54 20.79
N PHE A 6 52.34 -3.54 20.48
CA PHE A 6 52.42 -4.11 19.13
C PHE A 6 51.49 -5.31 18.85
N SER A 7 50.69 -5.77 19.83
CA SER A 7 49.85 -6.96 19.62
C SER A 7 48.42 -6.70 19.16
N PHE A 8 47.93 -5.45 19.11
CA PHE A 8 46.53 -5.17 18.79
C PHE A 8 46.26 -5.02 17.27
N SER A 9 47.14 -4.35 16.53
CA SER A 9 46.96 -4.18 15.07
C SER A 9 47.10 -5.49 14.28
N PHE A 10 47.97 -6.40 14.71
CA PHE A 10 48.12 -7.69 14.03
C PHE A 10 46.91 -8.60 14.20
N PHE A 11 46.24 -8.55 15.35
CA PHE A 11 45.02 -9.31 15.59
C PHE A 11 43.86 -8.82 14.71
N PHE A 12 43.74 -7.50 14.50
CA PHE A 12 42.64 -6.93 13.70
C PHE A 12 42.79 -7.26 12.19
N PHE A 13 44.01 -7.19 11.65
CA PHE A 13 44.26 -7.52 10.24
C PHE A 13 44.19 -9.02 9.92
N ALA A 14 44.54 -9.90 10.88
CA ALA A 14 44.43 -11.35 10.67
C ALA A 14 42.96 -11.83 10.59
N ILE A 15 42.05 -11.20 11.34
CA ILE A 15 40.63 -11.59 11.40
C ILE A 15 39.88 -11.15 10.13
N ILE A 16 40.19 -9.97 9.57
CA ILE A 16 39.53 -9.49 8.33
C ILE A 16 39.86 -10.38 7.12
N ARG A 17 41.02 -11.08 7.14
CA ARG A 17 41.43 -11.93 6.01
C ARG A 17 40.84 -13.34 6.03
N THR A 18 40.24 -13.77 7.14
CA THR A 18 39.81 -15.17 7.33
C THR A 18 38.30 -15.37 7.30
N PHE A 19 37.49 -14.31 7.42
CA PHE A 19 36.04 -14.44 7.53
C PHE A 19 35.26 -13.65 6.47
N SER A 20 34.15 -14.22 6.01
CA SER A 20 33.21 -13.58 5.08
C SER A 20 32.61 -12.31 5.70
N THR A 21 32.33 -11.30 4.85
CA THR A 21 31.71 -10.01 5.23
C THR A 21 30.43 -10.17 6.07
N ARG A 22 29.70 -11.28 5.86
CA ARG A 22 28.47 -11.61 6.59
C ARG A 22 28.71 -12.01 8.04
N GLU A 23 29.84 -12.66 8.34
CA GLU A 23 30.20 -13.11 9.69
C GLU A 23 30.83 -11.97 10.52
N VAL A 24 31.54 -11.06 9.85
CA VAL A 24 32.05 -9.81 10.44
C VAL A 24 30.90 -8.94 10.95
N TYR A 25 29.80 -8.83 10.19
CA TYR A 25 28.60 -8.07 10.60
C TYR A 25 27.94 -8.65 11.86
N PHE A 26 27.77 -9.97 11.94
CA PHE A 26 27.16 -10.62 13.11
C PHE A 26 28.01 -10.42 14.37
N ARG A 27 29.34 -10.59 14.28
CA ARG A 27 30.23 -10.40 15.44
C ARG A 27 30.35 -8.93 15.87
N LEU A 28 30.30 -7.98 14.93
CA LEU A 28 30.27 -6.55 15.25
C LEU A 28 29.03 -6.20 16.07
N ARG A 29 27.83 -6.62 15.63
CA ARG A 29 26.56 -6.27 16.30
C ARG A 29 26.37 -6.94 17.66
N TYR A 30 26.69 -8.24 17.77
CA TYR A 30 26.30 -9.01 18.96
C TYR A 30 27.40 -9.25 19.98
N ILE A 31 28.68 -9.13 19.60
CA ILE A 31 29.81 -9.42 20.50
C ILE A 31 30.59 -8.15 20.83
N TRP A 32 30.96 -7.36 19.82
CA TRP A 32 31.87 -6.22 20.01
C TRP A 32 31.17 -4.91 20.36
N TYR A 33 30.00 -4.62 19.78
CA TYR A 33 29.26 -3.39 20.06
C TYR A 33 28.86 -3.22 21.54
N PRO A 34 28.36 -4.27 22.25
CA PRO A 34 28.11 -4.18 23.69
C PRO A 34 29.39 -4.07 24.53
N ALA A 35 30.50 -4.66 24.07
CA ALA A 35 31.78 -4.64 24.77
C ALA A 35 32.46 -3.26 24.68
N LEU A 36 32.39 -2.60 23.52
CA LEU A 36 32.84 -1.21 23.34
C LEU A 36 32.07 -0.25 24.25
N LEU A 37 30.75 -0.41 24.37
CA LEU A 37 29.92 0.41 25.27
C LEU A 37 30.28 0.24 26.76
N LYS A 38 30.61 -0.99 27.21
CA LYS A 38 31.09 -1.22 28.59
C LYS A 38 32.47 -0.62 28.85
N GLY A 39 33.32 -0.51 27.83
CA GLY A 39 34.64 0.12 27.93
C GLY A 39 34.59 1.63 28.11
N PHE A 40 33.62 2.31 27.47
CA PHE A 40 33.51 3.77 27.52
C PHE A 40 32.89 4.30 28.84
N ASN A 41 32.02 3.53 29.50
CA ASN A 41 31.30 3.99 30.70
C ASN A 41 32.07 3.88 32.03
N LYS A 42 33.38 3.58 32.04
CA LYS A 42 34.20 3.59 33.26
C LYS A 42 35.08 4.83 33.46
N ARG A 43 34.91 5.90 32.67
CA ARG A 43 35.59 7.19 32.92
C ARG A 43 34.61 8.27 33.36
N GLY A 44 34.59 8.50 34.68
CA GLY A 44 34.34 9.83 35.23
C GLY A 44 32.88 10.20 35.52
N GLN A 45 32.24 9.54 36.49
CA GLN A 45 31.22 10.20 37.30
C GLN A 45 31.85 10.64 38.62
N LYS A 46 32.21 11.93 38.71
CA LYS A 46 32.46 12.62 39.97
C LYS A 46 31.25 13.51 40.28
N GLN A 47 30.68 13.25 41.45
CA GLN A 47 29.57 13.94 42.09
C GLN A 47 29.83 15.45 42.26
N THR A 48 28.79 16.25 42.10
CA THR A 48 28.59 17.46 42.92
C THR A 48 27.11 17.60 43.27
N ASN A 49 26.84 17.41 44.57
CA ASN A 49 25.61 17.71 45.29
C ASN A 49 25.40 19.22 45.44
N LYS A 50 24.15 19.70 45.38
CA LYS A 50 23.51 20.50 46.47
C LYS A 50 22.03 20.86 46.15
N PRO A 51 21.20 21.12 47.17
CA PRO A 51 19.74 20.99 47.11
C PRO A 51 19.00 22.35 47.08
N MET A 52 17.75 22.35 46.58
CA MET A 52 16.72 23.22 47.15
C MET A 52 15.28 22.76 46.83
N THR A 53 14.57 22.57 47.94
CA THR A 53 13.14 22.53 48.26
C THR A 53 12.04 22.83 47.22
N SER A 54 11.00 21.99 47.36
CA SER A 54 9.62 21.99 46.82
C SER A 54 8.80 23.29 46.97
N PRO A 55 7.73 23.43 46.16
CA PRO A 55 6.38 23.33 46.72
C PRO A 55 5.41 22.41 45.93
N LYS A 56 4.26 22.15 46.56
CA LYS A 56 3.29 21.06 46.34
C LYS A 56 2.11 21.41 45.39
N ARG A 57 1.53 20.34 44.81
CA ARG A 57 0.13 20.11 44.30
C ARG A 57 -0.26 20.61 42.89
N PRO A 58 -1.29 20.02 42.23
CA PRO A 58 -1.90 18.69 42.40
C PRO A 58 -1.90 17.82 41.12
N VAL A 59 -2.29 16.58 41.32
CA VAL A 59 -2.28 15.42 40.43
C VAL A 59 -3.26 15.57 39.26
N THR A 60 -2.77 15.49 38.02
CA THR A 60 -3.52 14.99 36.86
C THR A 60 -2.70 13.89 36.19
N SER A 61 -3.33 12.74 36.02
CA SER A 61 -2.75 11.50 35.52
C SER A 61 -2.31 11.65 34.06
N PHE A 62 -1.02 11.85 33.84
CA PHE A 62 -0.39 11.53 32.56
C PHE A 62 0.13 10.10 32.64
N VAL A 63 -0.36 9.27 31.72
CA VAL A 63 0.21 7.95 31.41
C VAL A 63 1.71 8.14 31.14
N PRO A 64 2.60 7.34 31.77
CA PRO A 64 4.03 7.59 31.72
C PRO A 64 4.53 7.51 30.29
N PHE A 65 5.12 8.62 29.83
CA PHE A 65 5.91 8.67 28.62
C PHE A 65 7.07 7.69 28.82
N ASP A 66 7.13 6.65 28.01
CA ASP A 66 8.14 5.60 28.08
C ASP A 66 9.54 6.22 27.90
N GLU A 67 10.33 6.29 28.98
CA GLU A 67 11.68 6.84 29.00
C GLU A 67 12.63 6.13 28.02
N SER A 68 12.29 4.91 27.58
CA SER A 68 13.04 4.18 26.54
C SER A 68 13.03 4.89 25.17
N SER A 69 12.02 5.72 24.89
CA SER A 69 11.92 6.52 23.66
C SER A 69 12.86 7.74 23.64
N GLN A 70 13.22 8.28 24.82
CA GLN A 70 14.14 9.43 24.91
C GLN A 70 15.60 9.01 24.74
N GLN A 71 15.97 7.80 25.17
CA GLN A 71 17.34 7.31 25.07
C GLN A 71 17.72 6.95 23.62
N THR A 72 16.77 6.38 22.86
CA THR A 72 16.97 6.08 21.43
C THR A 72 17.07 7.34 20.58
N THR A 73 16.33 8.40 20.90
CA THR A 73 16.37 9.67 20.16
C THR A 73 17.66 10.46 20.42
N THR A 74 18.22 10.40 21.63
CA THR A 74 19.50 11.04 21.96
C THR A 74 20.67 10.37 21.24
N ASP A 75 20.73 9.03 21.22
CA ASP A 75 21.78 8.29 20.53
C ASP A 75 21.79 8.54 19.01
N VAL A 76 20.61 8.55 18.38
CA VAL A 76 20.48 8.84 16.94
C VAL A 76 20.95 10.25 16.60
N ASN A 77 20.68 11.23 17.47
CA ASN A 77 21.14 12.61 17.26
C ASN A 77 22.67 12.75 17.38
N ILE A 78 23.32 12.02 18.30
CA ILE A 78 24.79 12.03 18.44
C ILE A 78 25.46 11.48 17.18
N VAL A 79 24.98 10.33 16.68
CA VAL A 79 25.49 9.72 15.44
C VAL A 79 25.27 10.65 14.23
N GLU A 80 24.09 11.26 14.12
CA GLU A 80 23.75 12.23 13.07
C GLU A 80 24.69 13.45 13.10
N MET A 81 25.00 13.98 14.29
CA MET A 81 25.95 15.09 14.46
C MET A 81 27.38 14.70 14.10
N ALA A 82 27.84 13.51 14.53
CA ALA A 82 29.18 13.02 14.22
C ALA A 82 29.37 12.84 12.70
N ILE A 83 28.37 12.27 12.03
CA ILE A 83 28.38 12.12 10.57
C ILE A 83 28.34 13.49 9.89
N HIS A 84 27.48 14.40 10.33
CA HIS A 84 27.39 15.74 9.74
C HIS A 84 28.72 16.50 9.85
N ARG A 85 29.39 16.41 11.00
CA ARG A 85 30.72 17.01 11.20
C ARG A 85 31.75 16.39 10.26
N SER A 86 31.70 15.07 10.09
CA SER A 86 32.57 14.33 9.18
C SER A 86 32.38 14.74 7.72
N ILE A 87 31.12 14.92 7.29
CA ILE A 87 30.78 15.44 5.96
C ILE A 87 31.34 16.84 5.73
N GLY A 88 31.30 17.69 6.76
CA GLY A 88 31.92 19.02 6.72
C GLY A 88 33.44 18.93 6.48
N LEU A 89 34.12 18.04 7.21
CA LEU A 89 35.56 17.78 7.02
C LEU A 89 35.88 17.21 5.64
N PHE A 90 35.04 16.31 5.12
CA PHE A 90 35.19 15.77 3.76
C PHE A 90 35.08 16.85 2.69
N SER A 91 34.20 17.84 2.89
CA SER A 91 34.07 18.95 1.94
C SER A 91 35.36 19.75 1.87
N ILE A 92 35.93 20.12 3.03
CA ILE A 92 37.17 20.90 3.09
C ILE A 92 38.32 20.16 2.38
N ASN A 93 38.54 18.89 2.72
CA ASN A 93 39.68 18.13 2.20
C ASN A 93 39.57 17.83 0.69
N VAL A 94 38.37 17.57 0.16
CA VAL A 94 38.20 17.26 -1.27
C VAL A 94 38.25 18.51 -2.14
N PHE A 95 37.91 19.69 -1.62
CA PHE A 95 38.00 20.95 -2.36
C PHE A 95 39.41 21.59 -2.28
N ASP A 96 40.18 21.36 -1.22
CA ASP A 96 41.54 21.90 -1.08
C ASP A 96 42.60 21.19 -1.96
N ASP A 97 42.34 19.97 -2.45
CA ASP A 97 43.23 19.25 -3.40
C ASP A 97 43.35 19.94 -4.79
N THR A 98 42.73 21.10 -4.99
CA THR A 98 42.92 21.92 -6.20
C THR A 98 44.11 22.88 -6.11
N THR A 99 44.72 23.08 -4.94
CA THR A 99 46.00 23.80 -4.83
C THR A 99 47.16 22.80 -4.86
N ALA A 100 47.54 22.39 -6.07
CA ALA A 100 48.79 21.70 -6.33
C ALA A 100 49.97 22.62 -5.93
N ASP A 101 50.56 22.39 -4.76
CA ASP A 101 52.01 22.54 -4.48
C ASP A 101 52.40 22.45 -2.99
N VAL A 102 51.50 22.09 -2.07
CA VAL A 102 51.89 21.83 -0.67
C VAL A 102 51.57 20.39 -0.31
N ALA A 103 52.60 19.55 -0.17
CA ALA A 103 52.50 18.20 0.35
C ALA A 103 51.98 18.22 1.80
N PRO A 104 50.74 17.80 2.10
CA PRO A 104 50.27 17.74 3.47
C PRO A 104 50.54 16.33 4.00
N GLU A 105 51.68 16.15 4.67
CA GLU A 105 52.02 14.92 5.41
C GLU A 105 51.01 14.60 6.53
N ASP A 106 50.21 15.58 6.94
CA ASP A 106 49.11 15.44 7.91
C ASP A 106 47.72 15.62 7.28
N SER A 107 47.57 15.43 5.96
CA SER A 107 46.24 15.32 5.37
C SER A 107 45.49 14.22 6.11
N MET A 108 44.42 14.60 6.83
CA MET A 108 43.55 13.68 7.56
C MET A 108 43.18 12.56 6.59
N LYS A 109 43.87 11.41 6.69
CA LYS A 109 43.56 10.24 5.90
C LYS A 109 42.11 9.94 6.22
N LEU A 110 41.28 10.14 5.20
CA LEU A 110 39.87 9.78 5.16
C LEU A 110 39.71 8.43 5.86
N ASP A 111 39.21 8.42 7.10
CA ASP A 111 39.10 7.17 7.83
C ASP A 111 37.95 6.38 7.22
N ASP A 112 38.27 5.22 6.64
CA ASP A 112 37.29 4.29 6.08
C ASP A 112 36.19 3.96 7.10
N SER A 113 36.47 4.09 8.41
CA SER A 113 35.49 3.96 9.48
C SER A 113 34.33 4.97 9.38
N THR A 114 34.61 6.19 8.93
CA THR A 114 33.64 7.27 8.86
C THR A 114 32.72 7.10 7.65
N ILE A 115 33.28 6.66 6.52
CA ILE A 115 32.47 6.29 5.35
C ILE A 115 31.58 5.08 5.69
N ALA A 116 32.12 4.09 6.40
CA ALA A 116 31.35 2.94 6.86
C ALA A 116 30.21 3.35 7.82
N LEU A 117 30.46 4.31 8.71
CA LEU A 117 29.44 4.86 9.61
C LEU A 117 28.34 5.60 8.83
N MET A 118 28.72 6.45 7.87
CA MET A 118 27.79 7.12 6.97
C MET A 118 26.91 6.14 6.20
N LYS A 119 27.53 5.12 5.60
CA LYS A 119 26.83 4.05 4.87
C LYS A 119 25.84 3.35 5.80
N THR A 120 26.30 2.91 6.97
CA THR A 120 25.45 2.22 7.95
C THR A 120 24.27 3.09 8.39
N TYR A 121 24.48 4.38 8.63
CA TYR A 121 23.41 5.31 8.95
C TYR A 121 22.38 5.43 7.83
N VAL A 122 22.82 5.66 6.59
CA VAL A 122 21.89 5.77 5.45
C VAL A 122 21.11 4.47 5.27
N LEU A 123 21.77 3.31 5.32
CA LEU A 123 21.12 2.01 5.22
C LEU A 123 20.13 1.77 6.36
N SER A 124 20.47 2.18 7.59
CA SER A 124 19.53 2.05 8.73
C SER A 124 18.27 2.91 8.57
N ARG A 125 18.38 4.05 7.88
CA ARG A 125 17.26 4.94 7.55
C ARG A 125 16.43 4.44 6.36
N LEU A 126 16.95 3.48 5.59
CA LEU A 126 16.22 2.77 4.55
C LEU A 126 15.41 1.60 5.10
N LEU A 127 15.63 1.17 6.35
CA LEU A 127 14.92 0.03 6.92
C LEU A 127 13.40 0.30 6.96
N GLY A 128 12.63 -0.62 6.39
CA GLY A 128 11.17 -0.49 6.27
C GLY A 128 10.73 0.42 5.12
N HIS A 129 11.66 0.95 4.33
CA HIS A 129 11.34 1.64 3.10
C HIS A 129 10.85 0.60 2.05
N PRO A 130 9.75 0.81 1.31
CA PRO A 130 9.21 -0.21 0.39
C PRO A 130 10.16 -0.62 -0.76
N HIS A 131 11.06 0.27 -1.17
CA HIS A 131 12.18 -0.04 -2.08
C HIS A 131 13.53 -0.26 -1.39
N GLU A 132 13.55 -0.64 -0.11
CA GLU A 132 14.80 -0.86 0.65
C GLU A 132 15.83 -1.68 -0.15
N PRO A 133 15.50 -2.81 -0.82
CA PRO A 133 16.51 -3.56 -1.57
C PRO A 133 17.15 -2.77 -2.72
N ARG A 134 16.32 -2.05 -3.47
CA ARG A 134 16.77 -1.22 -4.61
C ARG A 134 17.58 -0.02 -4.14
N LEU A 135 17.06 0.71 -3.15
CA LEU A 135 17.75 1.88 -2.59
C LEU A 135 19.03 1.48 -1.89
N THR A 136 19.04 0.35 -1.19
CA THR A 136 20.25 -0.22 -0.62
C THR A 136 21.27 -0.44 -1.73
N SER A 137 20.91 -1.15 -2.81
CA SER A 137 21.82 -1.38 -3.93
C SER A 137 22.34 -0.07 -4.57
N GLU A 138 21.48 0.92 -4.78
CA GLU A 138 21.88 2.20 -5.38
C GLU A 138 22.76 3.02 -4.43
N VAL A 139 22.41 3.08 -3.14
CA VAL A 139 23.23 3.69 -2.09
C VAL A 139 24.59 3.00 -2.01
N GLU A 140 24.63 1.68 -2.00
CA GLU A 140 25.87 0.90 -2.01
C GLU A 140 26.74 1.22 -3.22
N SER A 141 26.14 1.29 -4.41
CA SER A 141 26.86 1.68 -5.63
C SER A 141 27.46 3.09 -5.53
N ARG A 142 26.75 4.05 -4.92
CA ARG A 142 27.24 5.43 -4.74
C ARG A 142 28.37 5.50 -3.72
N PHE A 143 28.26 4.77 -2.62
CA PHE A 143 29.34 4.66 -1.64
C PHE A 143 30.59 4.01 -2.24
N SER A 144 30.43 2.93 -3.03
CA SER A 144 31.55 2.31 -3.74
C SER A 144 32.21 3.26 -4.74
N ALA A 145 31.44 3.99 -5.55
CA ALA A 145 31.97 4.97 -6.49
C ALA A 145 32.79 6.07 -5.79
N PHE A 146 32.30 6.58 -4.66
CA PHE A 146 33.05 7.55 -3.85
C PHE A 146 34.34 6.98 -3.27
N ILE A 147 34.31 5.75 -2.74
CA ILE A 147 35.51 5.09 -2.18
C ILE A 147 36.59 4.93 -3.25
N HIS A 148 36.20 4.58 -4.48
CA HIS A 148 37.13 4.35 -5.57
C HIS A 148 37.68 5.64 -6.20
N GLU A 149 36.83 6.64 -6.46
CA GLU A 149 37.23 7.82 -7.24
C GLU A 149 37.58 9.04 -6.37
N ARG A 150 37.07 9.11 -5.13
CA ARG A 150 37.27 10.21 -4.16
C ARG A 150 37.14 11.64 -4.73
N ASN A 151 36.29 11.83 -5.74
CA ASN A 151 36.09 13.14 -6.38
C ASN A 151 34.95 13.95 -5.73
N SER A 152 34.96 15.27 -5.96
CA SER A 152 33.97 16.22 -5.43
C SER A 152 32.54 15.93 -5.88
N ARG A 153 32.36 15.38 -7.09
CA ARG A 153 31.05 14.98 -7.60
C ARG A 153 30.45 13.85 -6.77
N ASN A 154 31.18 12.77 -6.54
CA ASN A 154 30.71 11.63 -5.75
C ASN A 154 30.49 12.01 -4.29
N LEU A 155 31.31 12.92 -3.75
CA LEU A 155 31.07 13.49 -2.42
C LEU A 155 29.73 14.24 -2.38
N LEU A 156 29.47 15.12 -3.35
CA LEU A 156 28.21 15.88 -3.43
C LEU A 156 26.99 14.94 -3.57
N GLU A 157 27.11 13.89 -4.37
CA GLU A 157 26.05 12.88 -4.51
C GLU A 157 25.80 12.13 -3.20
N LEU A 158 26.85 11.71 -2.49
CA LEU A 158 26.72 11.09 -1.16
C LEU A 158 26.15 12.04 -0.12
N GLN A 159 26.52 13.32 -0.16
CA GLN A 159 25.92 14.34 0.69
C GLN A 159 24.42 14.43 0.43
N GLN A 160 23.99 14.46 -0.83
CA GLN A 160 22.57 14.48 -1.18
C GLN A 160 21.83 13.24 -0.65
N VAL A 161 22.41 12.04 -0.78
CA VAL A 161 21.87 10.79 -0.21
C VAL A 161 21.76 10.86 1.31
N PHE A 162 22.80 11.34 1.99
CA PHE A 162 22.79 11.48 3.44
C PHE A 162 21.74 12.50 3.91
N TRP A 163 21.69 13.68 3.29
CA TRP A 163 20.71 14.72 3.60
C TRP A 163 19.28 14.24 3.36
N TRP A 164 19.08 13.44 2.30
CA TRP A 164 17.81 12.78 2.03
C TRP A 164 17.44 11.79 3.14
N ALA A 165 18.34 10.86 3.49
CA ALA A 165 18.10 9.85 4.53
C ALA A 165 17.85 10.48 5.90
N ARG A 166 18.52 11.60 6.19
CA ARG A 166 18.30 12.42 7.38
C ARG A 166 16.89 13.02 7.42
N LYS A 167 16.37 13.49 6.28
CA LYS A 167 15.01 14.03 6.17
C LYS A 167 13.96 12.91 6.22
N PHE A 168 14.27 11.71 5.74
CA PHE A 168 13.33 10.59 5.54
C PHE A 168 12.42 10.33 6.75
N HIS A 169 13.00 10.16 7.93
CA HIS A 169 12.21 9.96 9.16
C HIS A 169 11.69 11.25 9.81
N LYS A 170 12.22 12.42 9.45
CA LYS A 170 11.92 13.69 10.13
C LYS A 170 10.83 14.52 9.47
N THR A 171 10.41 14.19 8.25
CA THR A 171 9.47 15.02 7.50
C THR A 171 8.10 14.33 7.50
N PRO A 172 7.24 14.51 8.53
CA PRO A 172 5.82 14.21 8.31
C PRO A 172 5.38 15.02 7.08
N VAL A 173 4.57 14.43 6.20
CA VAL A 173 3.91 15.22 5.16
C VAL A 173 2.97 16.17 5.91
N THR A 174 3.40 17.41 6.13
CA THR A 174 2.66 18.38 6.95
C THR A 174 1.42 18.90 6.26
N ASP A 175 1.42 18.92 4.92
CA ASP A 175 0.29 19.40 4.12
C ASP A 175 0.12 18.56 2.84
N LEU A 176 -0.76 17.56 2.91
CA LEU A 176 -1.15 16.73 1.77
C LEU A 176 -1.78 17.54 0.64
N PHE A 177 -2.47 18.65 0.94
CA PHE A 177 -3.12 19.47 -0.07
C PHE A 177 -2.10 20.27 -0.88
N ALA A 178 -1.07 20.80 -0.23
CA ALA A 178 0.05 21.43 -0.93
C ALA A 178 0.79 20.43 -1.83
N GLU A 179 0.99 19.19 -1.37
CA GLU A 179 1.62 18.14 -2.18
C GLU A 179 0.74 17.70 -3.36
N TYR A 180 -0.57 17.59 -3.16
CA TYR A 180 -1.52 17.35 -4.24
C TYR A 180 -1.42 18.46 -5.29
N THR A 181 -1.42 19.71 -4.87
CA THR A 181 -1.37 20.88 -5.77
C THR A 181 -0.07 20.89 -6.58
N ARG A 182 1.09 20.66 -5.93
CA ARG A 182 2.38 20.52 -6.60
C ARG A 182 2.40 19.34 -7.58
N GLY A 183 1.93 18.18 -7.14
CA GLY A 183 1.86 16.98 -7.98
C GLY A 183 0.98 17.15 -9.21
N HIS A 184 -0.16 17.82 -9.06
CA HIS A 184 -1.09 18.10 -10.16
C HIS A 184 -0.50 19.09 -11.17
N ALA A 185 0.16 20.15 -10.68
CA ALA A 185 0.88 21.09 -11.54
C ALA A 185 2.02 20.40 -12.30
N ALA A 186 2.77 19.50 -11.65
CA ALA A 186 3.82 18.73 -12.28
C ALA A 186 3.29 17.79 -13.38
N GLN A 187 2.18 17.07 -13.13
CA GLN A 187 1.51 16.25 -14.15
C GLN A 187 1.17 17.07 -15.40
N ARG A 188 0.53 18.22 -15.20
CA ARG A 188 0.17 19.13 -16.30
C ARG A 188 1.41 19.61 -17.07
N GLN A 189 2.47 19.99 -16.36
CA GLN A 189 3.69 20.47 -16.99
C GLN A 189 4.37 19.36 -17.81
N ALA A 190 4.49 18.15 -17.26
CA ALA A 190 5.07 17.00 -17.94
C ALA A 190 4.27 16.61 -19.19
N TRP A 191 2.94 16.60 -19.07
CA TRP A 191 2.06 16.38 -20.20
C TRP A 191 2.23 17.44 -21.29
N CYS A 192 2.23 18.74 -20.94
CA CYS A 192 2.46 19.82 -21.89
C CYS A 192 3.80 19.67 -22.63
N ARG A 193 4.87 19.29 -21.91
CA ARG A 193 6.19 19.03 -22.52
C ARG A 193 6.13 17.87 -23.53
N SER A 194 5.42 16.80 -23.20
CA SER A 194 5.30 15.61 -24.05
C SER A 194 4.55 15.84 -25.36
N LYS A 195 3.65 16.83 -25.39
CA LYS A 195 2.92 17.22 -26.60
C LYS A 195 3.69 18.22 -27.48
N GLY A 196 4.89 18.64 -27.07
CA GLY A 196 5.64 19.71 -27.73
C GLY A 196 5.01 21.10 -27.54
N ARG A 197 5.63 22.15 -28.12
CA ARG A 197 5.14 23.54 -28.02
C ARG A 197 3.70 23.74 -28.53
N ASN A 198 3.15 22.80 -29.29
CA ASN A 198 1.77 22.83 -29.79
C ASN A 198 0.72 22.34 -28.77
N GLY A 199 1.13 21.93 -27.57
CA GLY A 199 0.25 21.41 -26.51
C GLY A 199 -0.55 22.43 -25.68
N GLN A 200 -0.67 23.70 -26.12
CA GLN A 200 -1.49 24.72 -25.44
C GLN A 200 -3.00 24.45 -25.65
N CYS A 201 -3.57 23.40 -25.06
CA CYS A 201 -5.00 23.10 -25.24
C CYS A 201 -5.65 22.37 -24.05
N ILE A 202 -5.54 22.90 -22.81
CA ILE A 202 -6.51 22.56 -21.75
C ILE A 202 -7.05 23.79 -20.99
N SER A 203 -6.37 24.94 -20.93
CA SER A 203 -6.89 26.07 -20.13
C SER A 203 -8.07 26.84 -20.75
N ARG A 204 -8.38 26.64 -22.05
CA ARG A 204 -9.45 27.38 -22.76
C ARG A 204 -10.35 26.47 -23.61
N VAL A 205 -10.76 25.32 -23.07
CA VAL A 205 -11.87 24.60 -23.71
C VAL A 205 -13.17 25.27 -23.30
N ASP A 206 -13.61 26.15 -24.20
CA ASP A 206 -14.92 26.77 -24.25
C ASP A 206 -16.02 25.68 -24.12
N ARG A 207 -17.01 25.93 -23.26
CA ARG A 207 -18.00 24.92 -22.81
C ARG A 207 -19.07 24.59 -23.86
N SER A 208 -19.05 25.18 -25.06
CA SER A 208 -20.22 25.24 -25.94
C SER A 208 -20.23 24.29 -27.14
N SER A 209 -19.21 23.47 -27.42
CA SER A 209 -19.26 22.50 -28.55
C SER A 209 -18.81 21.09 -28.16
N PHE A 210 -19.77 20.25 -27.76
CA PHE A 210 -19.55 18.89 -27.26
C PHE A 210 -20.28 17.84 -28.14
N ARG A 211 -19.75 17.40 -29.30
CA ARG A 211 -20.28 16.17 -29.93
C ARG A 211 -19.29 15.17 -30.57
N THR A 212 -17.96 15.34 -30.48
CA THR A 212 -17.02 14.32 -31.03
C THR A 212 -15.80 14.06 -30.14
N ARG A 213 -15.94 14.18 -28.81
CA ARG A 213 -14.81 14.25 -27.86
C ARG A 213 -14.76 13.18 -26.74
N SER A 214 -15.45 12.05 -26.89
CA SER A 214 -15.45 11.01 -25.86
C SER A 214 -14.16 10.15 -25.89
N VAL A 215 -13.82 9.53 -27.03
CA VAL A 215 -12.77 8.49 -27.08
C VAL A 215 -11.36 9.03 -26.82
N LEU A 216 -11.03 10.25 -27.29
CA LEU A 216 -9.70 10.84 -27.07
C LEU A 216 -9.50 11.42 -25.65
N ARG A 217 -10.56 11.64 -24.86
CA ARG A 217 -10.42 12.20 -23.51
C ARG A 217 -10.03 11.15 -22.48
N GLU A 218 -10.51 9.91 -22.60
CA GLU A 218 -10.18 8.82 -21.67
C GLU A 218 -8.70 8.40 -21.75
N SER A 219 -8.10 8.45 -22.95
CA SER A 219 -6.66 8.13 -23.11
C SER A 219 -5.69 9.04 -22.33
N MET A 220 -6.18 10.14 -21.76
CA MET A 220 -5.37 11.12 -21.02
C MET A 220 -5.56 11.05 -19.51
N LEU A 221 -6.55 10.30 -19.02
CA LEU A 221 -6.77 10.10 -17.60
C LEU A 221 -5.76 9.10 -17.05
N PRO A 222 -5.35 9.23 -15.77
CA PRO A 222 -4.58 8.19 -15.11
C PRO A 222 -5.25 6.82 -15.27
N CYS A 223 -4.47 5.78 -15.54
CA CYS A 223 -5.00 4.42 -15.63
C CYS A 223 -4.01 3.44 -14.99
N PHE A 224 -4.53 2.35 -14.44
CA PHE A 224 -3.70 1.35 -13.78
C PHE A 224 -3.00 0.40 -14.72
N SER A 225 -3.59 0.16 -15.88
CA SER A 225 -3.07 -0.79 -16.85
C SER A 225 -3.17 -0.24 -18.27
N THR A 226 -2.26 -0.67 -19.13
CA THR A 226 -2.31 -0.42 -20.58
C THR A 226 -2.03 -1.74 -21.28
N GLY A 227 -3.00 -2.25 -22.06
CA GLY A 227 -2.83 -3.49 -22.82
C GLY A 227 -2.47 -4.70 -21.96
N LYS A 228 -3.22 -4.93 -20.87
CA LYS A 228 -3.01 -5.99 -19.84
C LYS A 228 -1.74 -5.87 -18.99
N ARG A 229 -0.86 -4.91 -19.28
CA ARG A 229 0.30 -4.62 -18.43
C ARG A 229 -0.08 -3.63 -17.35
N VAL A 230 0.33 -3.89 -16.12
CA VAL A 230 0.19 -2.94 -15.02
C VAL A 230 1.17 -1.79 -15.24
N GLY A 231 0.71 -0.57 -15.00
CA GLY A 231 1.40 0.67 -15.27
C GLY A 231 1.23 1.17 -16.70
N VAL A 232 1.64 2.42 -16.88
CA VAL A 232 1.64 3.15 -18.14
C VAL A 232 3.07 3.15 -18.70
N PRO A 233 3.27 3.02 -20.03
CA PRO A 233 4.61 3.10 -20.62
C PRO A 233 5.32 4.44 -20.31
N PRO A 234 6.66 4.46 -20.20
CA PRO A 234 7.44 5.70 -20.05
C PRO A 234 7.02 6.78 -21.04
N TYR A 235 7.04 8.04 -20.60
CA TYR A 235 6.70 9.23 -21.40
C TYR A 235 5.26 9.32 -21.93
N ASN A 236 4.41 8.34 -21.64
CA ASN A 236 2.97 8.43 -21.90
C ASN A 236 2.27 9.14 -20.73
N TYR A 237 2.54 10.45 -20.62
CA TYR A 237 2.04 11.27 -19.52
C TYR A 237 0.52 11.39 -19.53
N ARG A 238 -0.07 11.27 -18.35
CA ARG A 238 -1.52 11.44 -18.11
C ARG A 238 -1.72 12.47 -17.00
N VAL A 239 -2.90 13.06 -16.94
CA VAL A 239 -3.20 14.14 -16.01
C VAL A 239 -4.51 13.84 -15.30
N ALA A 240 -4.49 13.81 -13.98
CA ALA A 240 -5.70 13.71 -13.19
C ALA A 240 -6.63 14.92 -13.46
N PRO A 241 -7.96 14.73 -13.50
CA PRO A 241 -8.88 15.84 -13.66
C PRO A 241 -8.73 16.83 -12.49
N SER A 242 -9.04 18.09 -12.75
CA SER A 242 -8.99 19.11 -11.69
C SER A 242 -10.29 19.03 -10.91
N LEU A 243 -10.20 18.69 -9.64
CA LEU A 243 -11.33 18.66 -8.71
C LEU A 243 -11.39 19.96 -7.90
N GLN A 244 -12.56 20.24 -7.33
CA GLN A 244 -12.74 21.38 -6.42
C GLN A 244 -11.93 21.15 -5.13
N GLU A 245 -11.49 22.23 -4.51
CA GLU A 245 -10.60 22.17 -3.35
C GLU A 245 -11.24 21.43 -2.16
N ASP A 246 -12.52 21.68 -1.87
CA ASP A 246 -13.28 21.01 -0.83
C ASP A 246 -13.35 19.49 -1.06
N VAL A 247 -13.61 19.07 -2.30
CA VAL A 247 -13.60 17.66 -2.71
C VAL A 247 -12.23 17.03 -2.44
N VAL A 248 -11.16 17.69 -2.86
CA VAL A 248 -9.79 17.20 -2.66
C VAL A 248 -9.48 17.05 -1.18
N ARG A 249 -9.82 18.04 -0.34
CA ARG A 249 -9.52 18.00 1.10
C ARG A 249 -10.21 16.82 1.81
N VAL A 250 -11.47 16.56 1.49
CA VAL A 250 -12.22 15.40 2.02
C VAL A 250 -11.53 14.10 1.64
N LEU A 251 -11.20 13.93 0.36
CA LEU A 251 -10.55 12.72 -0.14
C LEU A 251 -9.15 12.51 0.46
N LEU A 252 -8.36 13.58 0.58
CA LEU A 252 -7.03 13.53 1.21
C LEU A 252 -7.09 13.13 2.68
N THR A 253 -8.14 13.55 3.39
CA THR A 253 -8.35 13.18 4.80
C THR A 253 -8.59 11.67 4.94
N ALA A 254 -9.43 11.10 4.07
CA ALA A 254 -9.67 9.66 4.05
C ALA A 254 -8.41 8.88 3.64
N LEU A 255 -7.75 9.33 2.57
CA LEU A 255 -6.53 8.75 2.02
C LEU A 255 -5.37 8.71 3.03
N ALA A 256 -5.26 9.69 3.92
CA ALA A 256 -4.21 9.75 4.94
C ALA A 256 -4.30 8.59 5.96
N GLN A 257 -5.47 7.98 6.10
CA GLN A 257 -5.76 7.00 7.14
C GLN A 257 -6.05 5.60 6.58
N GLN A 258 -6.36 5.49 5.29
CA GLN A 258 -6.91 4.28 4.69
C GLN A 258 -6.08 3.81 3.50
N PRO A 259 -5.83 2.48 3.36
CA PRO A 259 -5.31 1.93 2.12
C PRO A 259 -6.31 2.12 0.98
N ILE A 260 -5.80 2.21 -0.25
CA ILE A 260 -6.61 2.08 -1.46
C ILE A 260 -6.30 0.76 -2.13
N SER A 261 -7.31 0.10 -2.70
CA SER A 261 -7.15 -1.23 -3.28
C SER A 261 -7.64 -1.25 -4.71
N PHE A 262 -7.02 -2.07 -5.56
CA PHE A 262 -7.39 -2.19 -6.97
C PHE A 262 -7.40 -3.64 -7.42
N LEU A 263 -8.34 -4.00 -8.31
CA LEU A 263 -8.32 -5.26 -9.03
C LEU A 263 -7.44 -5.12 -10.27
N LEU A 264 -6.41 -5.95 -10.38
CA LEU A 264 -5.53 -5.99 -11.55
C LEU A 264 -6.13 -6.85 -12.67
N PRO A 265 -5.71 -6.67 -13.93
CA PRO A 265 -6.20 -7.45 -15.07
C PRO A 265 -5.97 -8.97 -14.98
N ASP A 266 -5.12 -9.41 -14.05
CA ASP A 266 -4.85 -10.83 -13.78
C ASP A 266 -5.61 -11.34 -12.54
N GLY A 267 -6.60 -10.59 -12.05
CA GLY A 267 -7.42 -10.91 -10.89
C GLY A 267 -6.73 -10.72 -9.54
N ARG A 268 -5.46 -10.29 -9.50
CA ARG A 268 -4.79 -9.98 -8.23
C ARG A 268 -5.32 -8.69 -7.62
N ILE A 269 -5.32 -8.63 -6.31
CA ILE A 269 -5.70 -7.45 -5.54
C ILE A 269 -4.43 -6.70 -5.16
N LEU A 270 -4.38 -5.42 -5.46
CA LEU A 270 -3.25 -4.54 -5.17
C LEU A 270 -3.62 -3.53 -4.08
N PRO A 271 -3.28 -3.78 -2.81
CA PRO A 271 -3.39 -2.79 -1.75
C PRO A 271 -2.22 -1.80 -1.85
N LEU A 272 -2.53 -0.52 -1.94
CA LEU A 272 -1.58 0.58 -1.85
C LEU A 272 -1.79 1.34 -0.54
N LEU A 273 -0.71 1.54 0.20
CA LEU A 273 -0.68 2.39 1.39
C LEU A 273 -0.05 3.72 1.04
N MET A 274 -0.49 4.79 1.72
CA MET A 274 0.22 6.05 1.69
C MET A 274 1.60 5.84 2.33
N ALA A 275 2.64 5.92 1.53
CA ALA A 275 4.00 5.96 2.02
C ALA A 275 4.49 7.41 1.96
N ASN A 276 5.55 7.72 2.70
CA ASN A 276 6.26 8.99 2.59
C ASN A 276 7.49 8.80 1.70
N PRO A 277 7.38 8.83 0.36
CA PRO A 277 8.57 8.85 -0.48
C PRO A 277 9.15 10.25 -0.41
N ILE A 278 10.02 10.53 0.55
CA ILE A 278 10.88 11.72 0.43
C ILE A 278 11.53 11.66 -0.96
N PRO A 279 11.48 12.76 -1.74
CA PRO A 279 12.01 12.77 -3.10
C PRO A 279 13.43 12.24 -3.10
N LEU A 280 13.65 11.13 -3.82
CA LEU A 280 14.99 10.58 -3.97
C LEU A 280 15.90 11.68 -4.56
N PRO A 281 17.11 11.88 -4.02
CA PRO A 281 18.03 12.87 -4.56
C PRO A 281 18.27 12.61 -6.04
N SER A 282 18.53 13.66 -6.83
CA SER A 282 18.65 13.56 -8.30
C SER A 282 19.78 12.62 -8.75
N CYS A 283 20.75 12.35 -7.87
CA CYS A 283 21.79 11.34 -8.08
C CYS A 283 21.26 9.91 -8.04
N ILE A 284 20.10 9.66 -7.45
CA ILE A 284 19.37 8.41 -7.57
C ILE A 284 18.58 8.48 -8.87
N THR A 285 19.19 7.96 -9.93
CA THR A 285 18.74 8.05 -11.34
C THR A 285 17.33 7.55 -11.58
N SER A 286 16.78 6.84 -10.60
CA SER A 286 15.62 5.98 -10.75
C SER A 286 14.51 6.34 -9.76
N SER A 287 14.29 7.63 -9.65
CA SER A 287 13.30 8.21 -8.76
C SER A 287 11.85 7.77 -9.05
N TYR A 288 10.97 7.98 -8.07
CA TYR A 288 9.55 7.67 -8.12
C TYR A 288 8.82 8.21 -9.34
N ARG A 289 8.50 7.31 -10.26
CA ARG A 289 7.61 7.56 -11.38
C ARG A 289 6.25 6.98 -11.05
N CYS A 290 5.22 7.80 -11.11
CA CYS A 290 3.86 7.32 -10.96
C CYS A 290 3.51 6.34 -12.10
N ASP A 291 3.21 5.09 -11.76
CA ASP A 291 2.87 4.05 -12.72
C ASP A 291 1.55 4.32 -13.43
N THR A 292 0.67 5.15 -12.85
CA THR A 292 -0.65 5.42 -13.44
C THR A 292 -0.70 6.64 -14.35
N CYS A 293 0.29 7.54 -14.24
CA CYS A 293 0.33 8.75 -15.08
C CYS A 293 1.67 9.10 -15.70
N ALA A 294 2.68 8.24 -15.52
CA ALA A 294 4.04 8.43 -15.99
C ALA A 294 4.78 9.66 -15.43
N ASN A 295 4.17 10.44 -14.52
CA ASN A 295 4.75 11.67 -14.00
C ASN A 295 5.99 11.41 -13.14
N TYR A 296 6.94 12.35 -13.19
CA TYR A 296 8.24 12.28 -12.54
C TYR A 296 8.77 13.69 -12.20
N PRO A 297 9.33 13.96 -10.99
CA PRO A 297 9.30 13.15 -9.76
C PRO A 297 7.95 13.21 -9.03
N SER A 298 7.57 12.12 -8.37
CA SER A 298 6.47 12.12 -7.38
C SER A 298 7.05 12.35 -5.97
N TYR A 299 6.53 13.37 -5.26
CA TYR A 299 7.01 13.82 -3.94
C TYR A 299 6.30 13.14 -2.76
N VAL A 300 5.06 12.69 -2.98
CA VAL A 300 4.26 11.84 -2.07
C VAL A 300 3.52 10.83 -2.95
N ALA A 301 3.59 9.55 -2.57
CA ALA A 301 3.01 8.47 -3.36
C ALA A 301 2.43 7.36 -2.48
N PHE A 302 1.36 6.77 -2.99
CA PHE A 302 0.86 5.47 -2.59
C PHE A 302 1.77 4.39 -3.17
N GLN A 303 2.06 3.37 -2.37
CA GLN A 303 2.94 2.28 -2.76
C GLN A 303 2.32 0.95 -2.37
N SER A 304 2.60 -0.09 -3.15
CA SER A 304 2.17 -1.45 -2.78
C SER A 304 2.72 -1.81 -1.42
N SER A 305 1.86 -2.25 -0.51
CA SER A 305 2.31 -2.94 0.69
C SER A 305 2.83 -4.31 0.28
N ALA A 306 4.06 -4.39 -0.23
CA ALA A 306 4.80 -5.63 -0.09
C ALA A 306 5.03 -5.73 1.42
N GLY A 307 4.30 -6.62 2.09
CA GLY A 307 4.25 -6.66 3.55
C GLY A 307 5.64 -6.51 4.15
N ALA A 308 5.76 -5.79 5.27
CA ALA A 308 7.02 -5.47 5.95
C ALA A 308 7.93 -6.69 6.28
N ASN A 309 7.49 -7.91 5.98
CA ASN A 309 8.20 -9.17 6.15
C ASN A 309 8.86 -9.71 4.86
N ALA A 310 8.81 -9.00 3.72
CA ALA A 310 9.42 -9.43 2.47
C ALA A 310 10.94 -9.16 2.42
N HIS A 311 11.72 -9.77 3.32
CA HIS A 311 13.18 -9.59 3.39
C HIS A 311 14.01 -10.62 2.62
N GLU A 312 13.41 -11.57 1.90
CA GLU A 312 14.15 -12.70 1.34
C GLU A 312 13.75 -13.02 -0.11
N THR A 313 14.51 -12.48 -1.07
CA THR A 313 14.99 -13.08 -2.35
C THR A 313 15.03 -12.07 -3.51
N PRO A 314 16.21 -11.86 -4.13
CA PRO A 314 16.33 -11.16 -5.40
C PRO A 314 16.40 -12.18 -6.55
N ALA A 315 15.45 -12.15 -7.50
CA ALA A 315 15.74 -12.32 -8.94
C ALA A 315 14.53 -12.45 -9.88
N ASP A 316 13.32 -12.89 -9.47
CA ASP A 316 12.30 -13.19 -10.50
C ASP A 316 10.84 -12.86 -10.16
N VAL A 317 10.58 -12.12 -9.08
CA VAL A 317 9.28 -11.44 -8.88
C VAL A 317 9.36 -10.04 -9.44
N THR A 318 9.49 -9.95 -10.76
CA THR A 318 9.28 -8.68 -11.45
C THR A 318 7.83 -8.23 -11.26
N CYS A 319 7.64 -7.02 -10.74
CA CYS A 319 6.67 -6.01 -11.20
C CYS A 319 5.48 -5.57 -10.31
N LEU A 320 5.14 -6.22 -9.18
CA LEU A 320 4.07 -5.66 -8.30
C LEU A 320 4.57 -4.90 -7.08
N SER A 321 5.67 -5.33 -6.46
CA SER A 321 6.22 -4.71 -5.24
C SER A 321 6.74 -3.28 -5.46
N SER A 322 6.70 -2.79 -6.71
CA SER A 322 7.19 -1.47 -7.07
C SER A 322 6.14 -0.51 -7.60
N ILE A 323 4.84 -0.84 -7.52
CA ILE A 323 3.81 0.06 -8.04
C ILE A 323 3.74 1.29 -7.15
N THR A 324 3.90 2.45 -7.78
CA THR A 324 3.82 3.75 -7.14
C THR A 324 2.77 4.62 -7.81
N MET A 325 2.00 5.33 -7.00
CA MET A 325 0.95 6.20 -7.47
C MET A 325 1.06 7.56 -6.78
N CYS A 326 1.23 8.63 -7.55
CA CYS A 326 1.23 9.97 -6.99
C CYS A 326 -0.14 10.38 -6.44
N LEU A 327 -0.13 11.29 -5.47
CA LEU A 327 -1.33 11.76 -4.76
C LEU A 327 -2.49 12.23 -5.68
N PRO A 328 -2.27 13.00 -6.77
CA PRO A 328 -3.38 13.38 -7.64
C PRO A 328 -4.08 12.20 -8.33
N CYS A 329 -3.34 11.13 -8.65
CA CYS A 329 -3.93 9.92 -9.20
C CYS A 329 -4.76 9.18 -8.16
N ALA A 330 -4.26 9.08 -6.92
CA ALA A 330 -5.01 8.48 -5.81
C ALA A 330 -6.34 9.19 -5.57
N VAL A 331 -6.29 10.53 -5.46
CA VAL A 331 -7.49 11.37 -5.31
C VAL A 331 -8.46 11.14 -6.48
N HIS A 332 -7.96 11.08 -7.71
CA HIS A 332 -8.80 10.81 -8.87
C HIS A 332 -9.49 9.44 -8.81
N PHE A 333 -8.75 8.36 -8.49
CA PHE A 333 -9.33 7.02 -8.44
C PHE A 333 -10.35 6.86 -7.31
N VAL A 334 -10.10 7.44 -6.13
CA VAL A 334 -11.10 7.42 -5.04
C VAL A 334 -12.34 8.21 -5.45
N TYR A 335 -12.17 9.39 -6.06
CA TYR A 335 -13.28 10.20 -6.54
C TYR A 335 -14.12 9.46 -7.60
N GLU A 336 -13.47 8.81 -8.56
CA GLU A 336 -14.17 8.04 -9.61
C GLU A 336 -14.92 6.85 -9.01
N SER A 337 -14.28 6.09 -8.11
CA SER A 337 -14.90 4.95 -7.43
C SER A 337 -16.10 5.41 -6.59
N PHE A 338 -15.96 6.55 -5.91
CA PHE A 338 -17.05 7.18 -5.19
C PHE A 338 -18.21 7.57 -6.12
N ALA A 339 -17.93 8.18 -7.27
CA ALA A 339 -18.95 8.58 -8.23
C ALA A 339 -19.71 7.36 -8.80
N LYS A 340 -18.99 6.27 -9.13
CA LYS A 340 -19.58 4.99 -9.54
C LYS A 340 -20.48 4.41 -8.44
N MET A 341 -19.98 4.37 -7.20
CA MET A 341 -20.73 3.87 -6.04
C MET A 341 -21.96 4.71 -5.73
N LYS A 342 -21.84 6.05 -5.74
CA LYS A 342 -22.98 6.97 -5.60
C LYS A 342 -24.01 6.72 -6.70
N ALA A 343 -23.60 6.58 -7.96
CA ALA A 343 -24.52 6.32 -9.06
C ALA A 343 -25.23 4.95 -8.94
N ALA A 344 -24.54 3.93 -8.42
CA ALA A 344 -25.10 2.61 -8.17
C ALA A 344 -26.11 2.59 -7.03
N LEU A 345 -25.86 3.35 -5.96
CA LEU A 345 -26.66 3.32 -4.73
C LEU A 345 -27.72 4.42 -4.65
N ALA A 346 -27.63 5.46 -5.48
CA ALA A 346 -28.56 6.58 -5.42
C ALA A 346 -29.85 6.33 -6.24
N PRO A 347 -31.03 6.59 -5.66
CA PRO A 347 -32.29 6.60 -6.40
C PRO A 347 -32.33 7.72 -7.45
N PRO A 348 -33.19 7.62 -8.48
CA PRO A 348 -34.02 6.46 -8.81
C PRO A 348 -33.34 5.49 -9.81
N LYS A 349 -32.19 5.88 -10.37
CA LYS A 349 -31.60 5.20 -11.53
C LYS A 349 -30.82 3.94 -11.18
N TYR A 350 -30.17 3.88 -10.01
CA TYR A 350 -29.36 2.75 -9.54
C TYR A 350 -28.50 2.13 -10.65
N VAL A 351 -27.47 2.85 -11.11
CA VAL A 351 -26.66 2.43 -12.25
C VAL A 351 -25.64 1.36 -11.82
N PRO A 352 -25.83 0.08 -12.17
CA PRO A 352 -24.87 -0.94 -11.78
C PRO A 352 -23.52 -0.72 -12.45
N PHE A 353 -22.44 -1.15 -11.80
CA PHE A 353 -21.12 -1.18 -12.40
C PHE A 353 -20.36 -2.47 -12.06
N ASN A 354 -19.47 -2.83 -12.98
CA ASN A 354 -18.43 -3.84 -12.84
C ASN A 354 -17.13 -3.17 -13.28
N ASP A 355 -16.10 -3.17 -12.45
CA ASP A 355 -14.82 -2.53 -12.73
C ASP A 355 -13.79 -3.55 -13.25
N GLY A 356 -13.12 -3.18 -14.33
CA GLY A 356 -12.05 -3.97 -14.93
C GLY A 356 -12.51 -5.39 -15.32
N GLU A 357 -11.86 -6.39 -14.72
CA GLU A 357 -12.09 -7.82 -14.97
C GLU A 357 -13.11 -8.44 -14.01
N CYS A 358 -13.75 -7.64 -13.14
CA CYS A 358 -14.79 -8.17 -12.26
C CYS A 358 -16.06 -8.46 -13.06
N ARG A 359 -16.67 -9.63 -12.82
CA ARG A 359 -18.03 -9.93 -13.28
C ARG A 359 -18.87 -10.35 -12.09
N MET A 360 -19.91 -9.58 -11.79
CA MET A 360 -20.90 -9.91 -10.79
C MET A 360 -22.28 -10.03 -11.43
N ASN A 361 -22.86 -11.22 -11.37
CA ASN A 361 -24.19 -11.50 -11.89
C ASN A 361 -25.11 -11.92 -10.75
N VAL A 362 -26.24 -11.23 -10.57
CA VAL A 362 -27.32 -11.71 -9.71
C VAL A 362 -28.24 -12.52 -10.61
N TRP A 363 -28.28 -13.84 -10.41
CA TRP A 363 -29.05 -14.77 -11.24
C TRP A 363 -30.51 -14.82 -10.84
N SER A 364 -30.78 -14.87 -9.54
CA SER A 364 -32.13 -14.85 -9.02
C SER A 364 -32.19 -14.12 -7.68
N ALA A 365 -33.36 -13.59 -7.35
CA ALA A 365 -33.64 -13.01 -6.06
C ALA A 365 -35.12 -13.16 -5.71
N VAL A 366 -35.43 -13.60 -4.49
CA VAL A 366 -36.80 -13.80 -4.00
C VAL A 366 -36.96 -13.11 -2.65
N TYR A 367 -37.98 -12.28 -2.50
CA TYR A 367 -38.31 -11.64 -1.23
C TYR A 367 -39.49 -12.36 -0.55
N GLU A 368 -39.19 -13.14 0.48
CA GLU A 368 -40.15 -13.94 1.26
C GLU A 368 -40.07 -13.64 2.76
N GLY A 369 -41.21 -13.32 3.37
CA GLY A 369 -41.26 -13.07 4.81
C GLY A 369 -40.45 -11.84 5.22
N ASN A 370 -39.36 -12.06 5.96
CA ASN A 370 -38.40 -11.03 6.36
C ASN A 370 -36.99 -11.33 5.79
N THR A 371 -36.94 -12.09 4.70
CA THR A 371 -35.71 -12.62 4.14
C THR A 371 -35.69 -12.39 2.63
N VAL A 372 -34.51 -12.02 2.12
CA VAL A 372 -34.24 -11.99 0.69
C VAL A 372 -33.24 -13.10 0.37
N TRP A 373 -33.66 -14.02 -0.47
CA TRP A 373 -32.84 -15.09 -1.00
C TRP A 373 -32.29 -14.66 -2.35
N MET A 374 -31.00 -14.85 -2.60
CA MET A 374 -30.37 -14.49 -3.87
C MET A 374 -29.41 -15.60 -4.32
N SER A 375 -29.30 -15.76 -5.64
CA SER A 375 -28.20 -16.49 -6.26
C SER A 375 -27.30 -15.48 -6.97
N VAL A 376 -26.02 -15.44 -6.60
CA VAL A 376 -25.06 -14.46 -7.12
C VAL A 376 -23.83 -15.19 -7.61
N GLU A 377 -23.32 -14.85 -8.79
CA GLU A 377 -22.04 -15.32 -9.29
C GLU A 377 -21.03 -14.19 -9.32
N LEU A 378 -19.82 -14.47 -8.84
CA LEU A 378 -18.71 -13.53 -8.80
C LEU A 378 -17.48 -14.07 -9.51
N GLU A 379 -16.82 -13.21 -10.26
CA GLU A 379 -15.50 -13.40 -10.83
C GLU A 379 -14.66 -12.13 -10.62
N PRO A 380 -13.36 -12.25 -10.29
CA PRO A 380 -12.68 -13.49 -9.92
C PRO A 380 -13.11 -14.03 -8.55
N ILE A 381 -12.87 -15.32 -8.29
CA ILE A 381 -13.25 -16.03 -7.05
C ILE A 381 -12.63 -15.46 -5.76
N ASN A 382 -11.56 -14.68 -5.85
CA ASN A 382 -10.89 -14.06 -4.70
C ASN A 382 -11.50 -12.72 -4.27
N LEU A 383 -12.72 -12.39 -4.73
CA LEU A 383 -13.50 -11.25 -4.26
C LEU A 383 -14.45 -11.66 -3.12
N TYR A 384 -14.81 -10.68 -2.31
CA TYR A 384 -15.75 -10.86 -1.20
C TYR A 384 -17.13 -10.37 -1.58
N LEU A 385 -18.12 -11.26 -1.54
CA LEU A 385 -19.51 -10.89 -1.72
C LEU A 385 -20.01 -10.13 -0.48
N CYS A 386 -20.59 -8.96 -0.70
CA CYS A 386 -21.21 -8.14 0.34
C CYS A 386 -22.65 -7.80 -0.06
N VAL A 387 -23.58 -7.97 0.88
CA VAL A 387 -25.01 -7.73 0.64
C VAL A 387 -25.61 -7.02 1.84
N TRP A 388 -26.38 -5.95 1.61
CA TRP A 388 -27.07 -5.21 2.66
C TRP A 388 -28.37 -4.55 2.16
N GLN A 389 -29.27 -4.29 3.10
CA GLN A 389 -30.50 -3.55 2.83
C GLN A 389 -30.21 -2.05 2.74
N LEU A 390 -30.64 -1.40 1.66
CA LEU A 390 -30.59 0.05 1.52
C LEU A 390 -31.77 0.68 2.25
N GLN A 391 -31.45 1.58 3.17
CA GLN A 391 -32.44 2.48 3.75
C GLN A 391 -32.83 3.56 2.73
N GLU A 392 -34.07 4.03 2.80
CA GLU A 392 -34.53 5.11 1.92
C GLU A 392 -33.76 6.39 2.27
N GLY A 393 -32.77 6.72 1.44
CA GLY A 393 -31.85 7.82 1.66
C GLY A 393 -32.44 9.18 1.24
N LEU A 394 -31.91 10.24 1.86
CA LEU A 394 -32.12 11.62 1.44
C LEU A 394 -31.57 11.85 0.03
N LEU A 395 -32.13 12.83 -0.69
CA LEU A 395 -31.59 13.28 -1.97
C LEU A 395 -30.19 13.90 -1.77
N MET A 396 -29.15 13.13 -2.08
CA MET A 396 -27.75 13.48 -1.83
C MET A 396 -27.24 14.69 -2.63
N ASP A 397 -27.92 15.08 -3.71
CA ASP A 397 -27.40 16.05 -4.68
C ASP A 397 -27.31 17.50 -4.16
N GLN A 398 -27.92 17.79 -3.01
CA GLN A 398 -27.90 19.13 -2.41
C GLN A 398 -26.91 19.28 -1.25
N LEU A 399 -26.36 18.18 -0.74
CA LEU A 399 -25.46 18.21 0.42
C LEU A 399 -24.03 18.63 0.01
N PRO A 400 -23.23 19.22 0.91
CA PRO A 400 -21.79 19.40 0.69
C PRO A 400 -21.09 18.07 0.36
N PHE A 401 -19.99 18.09 -0.41
CA PHE A 401 -19.30 16.85 -0.80
C PHE A 401 -18.85 16.02 0.40
N ALA A 402 -18.43 16.65 1.51
CA ALA A 402 -18.05 15.94 2.73
C ALA A 402 -19.19 15.06 3.27
N GLU A 403 -20.40 15.64 3.37
CA GLU A 403 -21.60 14.94 3.81
C GLU A 403 -22.04 13.90 2.78
N GLN A 404 -21.91 14.21 1.48
CA GLN A 404 -22.18 13.21 0.44
C GLN A 404 -21.23 12.03 0.57
N PHE A 405 -19.94 12.27 0.83
CA PHE A 405 -18.92 11.24 0.94
C PHE A 405 -19.14 10.35 2.16
N SER A 406 -19.48 10.94 3.31
CA SER A 406 -19.75 10.20 4.55
C SER A 406 -21.12 9.51 4.58
N SER A 407 -22.09 10.00 3.81
CA SER A 407 -23.48 9.52 3.87
C SER A 407 -23.86 8.55 2.75
N VAL A 408 -22.91 8.09 1.92
CA VAL A 408 -23.22 6.99 1.00
C VAL A 408 -23.58 5.76 1.82
N ALA A 409 -24.68 5.10 1.43
CA ALA A 409 -25.23 3.92 2.07
C ALA A 409 -24.30 2.71 1.91
N VAL A 410 -23.21 2.70 2.68
CA VAL A 410 -22.23 1.62 2.76
C VAL A 410 -22.70 0.53 3.73
N PRO A 411 -22.24 -0.72 3.57
CA PRO A 411 -22.55 -1.78 4.51
C PRO A 411 -21.99 -1.44 5.90
N THR A 412 -22.82 -1.55 6.95
CA THR A 412 -22.38 -1.40 8.35
C THR A 412 -21.58 -2.61 8.78
N GLY A 413 -20.64 -2.52 9.73
CA GLY A 413 -19.86 -3.69 10.19
C GLY A 413 -20.70 -4.91 10.63
N THR A 414 -21.97 -4.71 10.97
CA THR A 414 -22.96 -5.73 11.33
C THR A 414 -23.64 -6.43 10.14
N TRP A 415 -23.35 -6.05 8.89
CA TRP A 415 -24.01 -6.62 7.71
C TRP A 415 -23.84 -8.15 7.63
N ARG A 416 -22.69 -8.66 8.11
CA ARG A 416 -22.39 -10.09 8.18
C ARG A 416 -23.31 -10.86 9.13
N GLU A 417 -23.84 -10.20 10.16
CA GLU A 417 -24.79 -10.81 11.09
C GLU A 417 -26.19 -10.96 10.47
N GLN A 418 -26.47 -10.17 9.43
CA GLN A 418 -27.75 -10.17 8.73
C GLN A 418 -27.72 -11.06 7.48
N ALA A 419 -26.55 -11.41 6.96
CA ALA A 419 -26.41 -12.12 5.70
C ALA A 419 -25.64 -13.45 5.89
N THR A 420 -26.27 -14.56 5.50
CA THR A 420 -25.59 -15.84 5.31
C THR A 420 -25.20 -15.98 3.85
N ILE A 421 -23.92 -16.26 3.57
CA ILE A 421 -23.40 -16.46 2.21
C ILE A 421 -22.80 -17.86 2.13
N VAL A 422 -23.26 -18.67 1.18
CA VAL A 422 -22.84 -20.06 0.97
C VAL A 422 -22.38 -20.23 -0.47
N SER A 423 -21.17 -20.74 -0.69
CA SER A 423 -20.70 -21.07 -2.05
C SER A 423 -21.44 -22.32 -2.59
N LEU A 424 -21.92 -22.23 -3.84
CA LEU A 424 -22.66 -23.27 -4.54
C LEU A 424 -21.78 -24.23 -5.31
N HIS A 425 -20.58 -23.83 -5.76
CA HIS A 425 -19.70 -24.78 -6.45
C HIS A 425 -19.20 -25.89 -5.52
N ASN A 426 -19.27 -25.64 -4.21
CA ASN A 426 -19.10 -26.59 -3.12
C ASN A 426 -20.27 -27.59 -2.97
N GLY A 427 -21.39 -27.42 -3.69
CA GLY A 427 -22.64 -28.18 -3.57
C GLY A 427 -22.59 -29.64 -4.06
N LYS A 428 -21.57 -30.03 -4.83
CA LYS A 428 -21.20 -31.45 -4.94
C LYS A 428 -20.07 -31.67 -3.95
N LYS A 429 -20.41 -32.12 -2.73
CA LYS A 429 -19.51 -32.46 -1.59
C LYS A 429 -18.23 -33.21 -2.03
N GLN A 430 -17.24 -32.51 -2.59
CA GLN A 430 -15.95 -33.10 -2.95
C GLN A 430 -14.93 -32.94 -1.82
N TYR A 431 -15.24 -32.14 -0.80
CA TYR A 431 -14.43 -32.00 0.41
C TYR A 431 -15.23 -32.43 1.63
N ASP A 432 -14.49 -32.89 2.64
CA ASP A 432 -15.03 -33.15 3.96
C ASP A 432 -15.20 -31.81 4.70
N PRO A 433 -16.42 -31.41 5.11
CA PRO A 433 -16.64 -30.16 5.84
C PRO A 433 -15.92 -30.12 7.19
N THR A 434 -15.55 -31.27 7.74
CA THR A 434 -14.74 -31.39 8.97
C THR A 434 -13.24 -31.32 8.70
N ALA A 435 -12.81 -31.40 7.43
CA ALA A 435 -11.41 -31.20 7.10
C ALA A 435 -10.99 -29.76 7.42
N VAL A 436 -9.72 -29.62 7.81
CA VAL A 436 -9.12 -28.36 8.19
C VAL A 436 -8.32 -27.76 7.05
N CYS A 437 -8.36 -26.44 6.91
CA CYS A 437 -7.45 -25.75 6.00
C CYS A 437 -6.01 -25.91 6.50
N PRO A 438 -5.06 -26.38 5.65
CA PRO A 438 -3.68 -26.60 6.09
C PRO A 438 -2.89 -25.32 6.39
N ILE A 439 -3.46 -24.14 6.16
CA ILE A 439 -2.82 -22.84 6.41
C ILE A 439 -3.24 -22.29 7.78
N CYS A 440 -4.55 -22.07 8.02
CA CYS A 440 -5.04 -21.57 9.31
C CYS A 440 -5.36 -22.66 10.33
N LEU A 441 -5.41 -23.93 9.90
CA LEU A 441 -5.78 -25.10 10.71
C LEU A 441 -7.24 -25.08 11.23
N GLU A 442 -8.08 -24.22 10.68
CA GLU A 442 -9.52 -24.17 11.01
C GLU A 442 -10.34 -25.06 10.06
N PRO A 443 -11.45 -25.66 10.52
CA PRO A 443 -12.35 -26.41 9.66
C PRO A 443 -12.86 -25.58 8.48
N PHE A 444 -13.11 -26.22 7.34
CA PHE A 444 -13.73 -25.56 6.21
C PHE A 444 -15.15 -25.07 6.50
N ASN A 445 -15.89 -25.84 7.29
CA ASN A 445 -17.14 -25.39 7.89
C ASN A 445 -16.93 -25.22 9.40
N SER A 446 -16.58 -24.02 9.85
CA SER A 446 -16.78 -23.65 11.25
C SER A 446 -18.27 -23.42 11.52
N LEU A 447 -19.08 -24.46 11.34
CA LEU A 447 -20.44 -24.48 11.85
C LEU A 447 -20.32 -24.59 13.37
N ASP A 448 -20.31 -23.45 14.05
CA ASP A 448 -20.83 -23.45 15.41
C ASP A 448 -22.29 -23.87 15.28
N LEU A 449 -22.60 -25.14 15.55
CA LEU A 449 -23.97 -25.67 15.52
C LEU A 449 -24.94 -24.88 16.42
N ASN A 450 -24.39 -24.05 17.32
CA ASN A 450 -25.15 -23.16 18.20
C ASN A 450 -25.37 -21.76 17.63
N ASN A 451 -24.73 -21.38 16.52
CA ASN A 451 -24.81 -20.05 15.94
C ASN A 451 -25.20 -20.14 14.46
N GLU A 452 -26.48 -19.95 14.16
CA GLU A 452 -27.00 -19.89 12.78
C GLU A 452 -26.36 -18.77 11.92
N ASN A 453 -25.57 -17.87 12.53
CA ASN A 453 -24.88 -16.77 11.85
C ASN A 453 -23.41 -17.09 11.50
N SER A 454 -23.01 -18.36 11.39
CA SER A 454 -21.64 -18.70 11.00
C SER A 454 -21.36 -18.27 9.56
N VAL A 455 -20.41 -17.35 9.36
CA VAL A 455 -19.92 -16.95 8.03
C VAL A 455 -19.06 -18.09 7.48
N PHE A 456 -19.48 -18.70 6.38
CA PHE A 456 -18.65 -19.71 5.71
C PHE A 456 -17.51 -19.03 4.96
N SER A 457 -16.28 -19.35 5.33
CA SER A 457 -15.11 -18.98 4.54
C SER A 457 -15.15 -19.76 3.23
N ALA A 458 -15.09 -19.05 2.09
CA ALA A 458 -15.03 -19.70 0.78
C ALA A 458 -13.86 -20.69 0.73
N VAL A 459 -14.08 -21.86 0.14
CA VAL A 459 -13.08 -22.93 0.01
C VAL A 459 -12.71 -23.08 -1.45
N MET A 460 -11.42 -23.20 -1.74
CA MET A 460 -10.89 -23.40 -3.09
C MET A 460 -10.18 -24.74 -3.20
N LYS A 461 -10.51 -25.48 -4.26
CA LYS A 461 -9.73 -26.63 -4.72
C LYS A 461 -8.65 -26.18 -5.70
N THR A 462 -7.42 -26.50 -5.39
CA THR A 462 -6.27 -26.22 -6.25
C THR A 462 -6.20 -27.20 -7.43
N SER A 463 -5.47 -26.86 -8.49
CA SER A 463 -5.26 -27.75 -9.64
C SER A 463 -4.57 -29.07 -9.23
N CYS A 464 -3.76 -29.03 -8.17
CA CYS A 464 -3.20 -30.21 -7.50
C CYS A 464 -4.15 -30.90 -6.51
N GLN A 465 -5.44 -30.57 -6.51
CA GLN A 465 -6.50 -31.21 -5.72
C GLN A 465 -6.44 -31.02 -4.21
N HIS A 466 -5.62 -30.08 -3.71
CA HIS A 466 -5.62 -29.68 -2.29
C HIS A 466 -6.65 -28.58 -2.03
N TRP A 467 -7.22 -28.59 -0.83
CA TRP A 467 -8.25 -27.67 -0.39
C TRP A 467 -7.69 -26.64 0.60
N PHE A 468 -8.11 -25.38 0.43
CA PHE A 468 -7.75 -24.27 1.30
C PHE A 468 -8.95 -23.33 1.45
N HIS A 469 -9.02 -22.56 2.53
CA HIS A 469 -9.83 -21.34 2.46
C HIS A 469 -9.26 -20.47 1.34
N THR A 470 -10.14 -19.93 0.49
CA THR A 470 -9.77 -19.01 -0.59
C THR A 470 -8.88 -17.90 -0.06
N GLN A 471 -9.24 -17.34 1.10
CA GLN A 471 -8.47 -16.27 1.72
C GLN A 471 -7.09 -16.70 2.19
N CYS A 472 -6.98 -17.83 2.88
CA CYS A 472 -5.68 -18.38 3.28
C CYS A 472 -4.74 -18.54 2.08
N LEU A 473 -5.27 -18.95 0.93
CA LEU A 473 -4.49 -19.11 -0.29
C LEU A 473 -4.05 -17.78 -0.90
N VAL A 474 -4.93 -16.77 -0.86
CA VAL A 474 -4.64 -15.40 -1.30
C VAL A 474 -3.58 -14.77 -0.41
N ASP A 475 -3.72 -14.87 0.91
CA ASP A 475 -2.76 -14.34 1.87
C ASP A 475 -1.39 -15.00 1.73
N LEU A 476 -1.36 -16.33 1.57
CA LEU A 476 -0.13 -17.06 1.30
C LEU A 476 0.54 -16.59 0.00
N ARG A 477 -0.26 -16.34 -1.06
CA ARG A 477 0.25 -15.80 -2.34
C ARG A 477 0.80 -14.38 -2.18
N CYS A 478 0.18 -13.56 -1.33
CA CYS A 478 0.65 -12.21 -1.03
C CYS A 478 1.93 -12.20 -0.18
N ALA A 479 2.06 -13.14 0.76
CA ALA A 479 3.23 -13.27 1.64
C ALA A 479 4.42 -13.93 0.94
N SER A 480 4.17 -14.91 0.08
CA SER A 480 5.22 -15.70 -0.57
C SER A 480 5.76 -14.97 -1.79
N SER A 481 6.90 -14.29 -1.61
CA SER A 481 7.69 -13.80 -2.76
C SER A 481 8.19 -14.98 -3.61
N SER A 482 8.46 -16.13 -2.99
CA SER A 482 9.07 -17.27 -3.65
C SER A 482 8.02 -18.28 -4.13
N SER A 483 7.74 -18.20 -5.43
CA SER A 483 7.09 -19.21 -6.27
C SER A 483 5.60 -19.48 -5.99
N GLY A 484 4.76 -19.31 -7.01
CA GLY A 484 3.35 -19.74 -7.00
C GLY A 484 3.22 -21.26 -6.96
N VAL A 485 3.71 -21.87 -5.88
CA VAL A 485 3.70 -23.30 -5.62
C VAL A 485 2.74 -23.63 -4.49
N CYS A 486 2.11 -24.81 -4.57
CA CYS A 486 1.21 -25.27 -3.53
C CYS A 486 1.97 -25.44 -2.21
N PRO A 487 1.45 -24.95 -1.08
CA PRO A 487 2.10 -25.14 0.23
C PRO A 487 2.21 -26.61 0.65
N ILE A 488 1.39 -27.50 0.08
CA ILE A 488 1.37 -28.93 0.43
C ILE A 488 2.27 -29.73 -0.51
N CYS A 489 1.96 -29.77 -1.82
CA CYS A 489 2.70 -30.61 -2.77
C CYS A 489 3.74 -29.87 -3.61
N ARG A 490 3.89 -28.55 -3.42
CA ARG A 490 4.82 -27.70 -4.19
C ARG A 490 4.58 -27.67 -5.70
N ASN A 491 3.41 -28.13 -6.17
CA ASN A 491 3.06 -28.02 -7.59
C ASN A 491 3.03 -26.54 -8.00
N LYS A 492 3.64 -26.20 -9.13
CA LYS A 492 3.58 -24.85 -9.71
C LYS A 492 2.19 -24.62 -10.32
N ASN A 493 1.74 -23.37 -10.39
CA ASN A 493 0.44 -23.01 -10.99
C ASN A 493 -0.73 -23.77 -10.35
N TYR A 494 -0.64 -23.93 -9.03
CA TYR A 494 -1.60 -24.72 -8.27
C TYR A 494 -2.93 -24.00 -8.05
N ILE A 495 -2.93 -22.67 -8.07
CA ILE A 495 -4.15 -21.87 -8.00
C ILE A 495 -4.81 -21.97 -9.39
N PRO A 496 -6.11 -22.35 -9.48
CA PRO A 496 -6.87 -22.20 -10.72
C PRO A 496 -6.73 -20.78 -11.26
N ASN A 497 -6.88 -20.57 -12.58
CA ASN A 497 -6.88 -19.21 -13.12
C ASN A 497 -7.85 -18.34 -12.30
N SER A 498 -7.38 -17.20 -11.79
CA SER A 498 -8.20 -16.28 -10.97
C SER A 498 -9.51 -15.90 -11.66
N SER A 499 -9.58 -15.97 -12.98
CA SER A 499 -10.79 -15.80 -13.79
C SER A 499 -11.86 -16.89 -13.61
N THR A 500 -11.73 -17.81 -12.65
CA THR A 500 -12.84 -18.71 -12.32
C THR A 500 -13.93 -17.92 -11.61
N SER A 501 -15.15 -18.06 -12.09
CA SER A 501 -16.34 -17.59 -11.40
C SER A 501 -16.75 -18.54 -10.28
N GLU A 502 -17.40 -18.01 -9.25
CA GLU A 502 -17.96 -18.76 -8.13
C GLU A 502 -19.41 -18.32 -7.91
N ALA A 503 -20.32 -19.29 -7.82
CA ALA A 503 -21.72 -19.02 -7.52
C ALA A 503 -21.97 -19.12 -6.02
N TYR A 504 -22.84 -18.28 -5.50
CA TYR A 504 -23.19 -18.14 -4.10
C TYR A 504 -24.71 -18.15 -3.94
N GLU A 505 -25.19 -18.84 -2.91
CA GLU A 505 -26.50 -18.62 -2.33
C GLU A 505 -26.37 -17.63 -1.17
N VAL A 506 -27.20 -16.60 -1.20
CA VAL A 506 -27.21 -15.56 -0.17
C VAL A 506 -28.59 -15.51 0.47
N LYS A 507 -28.62 -15.51 1.80
CA LYS A 507 -29.79 -15.29 2.61
C LYS A 507 -29.59 -14.00 3.41
N LEU A 508 -30.29 -12.92 3.05
CA LEU A 508 -30.29 -11.66 3.79
C LEU A 508 -31.52 -11.56 4.67
N THR A 509 -31.34 -11.46 5.98
CA THR A 509 -32.40 -11.15 6.94
C THR A 509 -32.58 -9.64 7.03
N LEU A 510 -33.77 -9.17 6.70
CA LEU A 510 -34.07 -7.74 6.68
C LEU A 510 -34.23 -7.18 8.09
N ALA A 511 -33.82 -5.93 8.29
CA ALA A 511 -34.07 -5.24 9.54
C ALA A 511 -35.59 -5.07 9.71
N GLN A 512 -36.11 -5.46 10.87
CA GLN A 512 -37.54 -5.31 11.15
C GLN A 512 -37.94 -3.83 11.11
N SER A 513 -38.99 -3.50 10.36
CA SER A 513 -39.59 -2.17 10.42
C SER A 513 -40.18 -1.95 11.82
N PRO A 514 -39.97 -0.78 12.45
CA PRO A 514 -40.47 -0.49 13.80
C PRO A 514 -42.01 -0.59 13.91
N ARG A 515 -42.73 -0.54 12.79
CA ARG A 515 -44.21 -0.66 12.77
C ARG A 515 -44.70 -2.11 12.63
N GLY A 516 -43.82 -3.12 12.58
CA GLY A 516 -44.18 -4.51 12.29
C GLY A 516 -44.77 -4.74 10.89
N MET A 517 -44.96 -3.67 10.10
CA MET A 517 -45.43 -3.73 8.73
C MET A 517 -44.25 -3.99 7.80
N ARG A 518 -44.38 -5.04 6.98
CA ARG A 518 -43.41 -5.37 5.94
C ARG A 518 -43.34 -4.22 4.93
N PRO A 519 -42.14 -3.73 4.56
CA PRO A 519 -42.03 -2.76 3.49
C PRO A 519 -42.55 -3.38 2.17
N PRO A 520 -43.38 -2.67 1.40
CA PRO A 520 -43.94 -3.19 0.15
C PRO A 520 -42.86 -3.42 -0.91
N VAL A 521 -41.77 -2.66 -0.83
CA VAL A 521 -40.58 -2.76 -1.68
C VAL A 521 -39.36 -2.74 -0.80
N VAL A 522 -38.45 -3.68 -1.01
CA VAL A 522 -37.14 -3.73 -0.38
C VAL A 522 -36.09 -3.43 -1.43
N ARG A 523 -35.08 -2.66 -1.04
CA ARG A 523 -33.93 -2.34 -1.87
C ARG A 523 -32.72 -3.03 -1.27
N VAL A 524 -32.10 -3.92 -2.03
CA VAL A 524 -30.94 -4.69 -1.59
C VAL A 524 -29.76 -4.33 -2.48
N ALA A 525 -28.67 -3.86 -1.87
CA ALA A 525 -27.41 -3.68 -2.55
C ALA A 525 -26.59 -4.97 -2.49
N VAL A 526 -26.06 -5.37 -3.63
CA VAL A 526 -25.13 -6.49 -3.80
C VAL A 526 -23.84 -5.90 -4.35
N ALA A 527 -22.71 -6.18 -3.72
CA ALA A 527 -21.42 -5.65 -4.10
C ALA A 527 -20.31 -6.71 -4.02
N ALA A 528 -19.26 -6.52 -4.80
CA ALA A 528 -18.03 -7.30 -4.73
C ALA A 528 -16.92 -6.43 -4.15
N LEU A 529 -16.34 -6.88 -3.04
CA LEU A 529 -15.29 -6.19 -2.29
C LEU A 529 -13.92 -6.82 -2.57
N LEU A 530 -12.88 -5.99 -2.55
CA LEU A 530 -11.48 -6.39 -2.63
C LEU A 530 -10.91 -6.93 -1.30
N GLY A 531 -11.70 -6.87 -0.23
CA GLY A 531 -11.32 -7.34 1.08
C GLY A 531 -12.55 -7.66 1.90
N GLU A 532 -12.31 -8.13 3.11
CA GLU A 532 -13.34 -8.55 4.06
C GLU A 532 -14.34 -7.45 4.43
N GLU A 533 -13.83 -6.23 4.53
CA GLU A 533 -14.58 -5.09 4.99
C GLU A 533 -14.54 -3.99 3.94
N TYR A 534 -15.59 -3.16 3.94
CA TYR A 534 -15.57 -1.92 3.21
C TYR A 534 -14.63 -0.95 3.92
N ILE A 535 -13.54 -0.56 3.24
CA ILE A 535 -12.60 0.45 3.76
C ILE A 535 -12.95 1.82 3.19
N ASN A 536 -13.06 1.90 1.86
CA ASN A 536 -13.42 3.11 1.12
C ASN A 536 -13.94 2.74 -0.28
N PRO A 537 -14.36 3.72 -1.11
CA PRO A 537 -14.96 3.41 -2.40
C PRO A 537 -14.09 2.57 -3.35
N THR A 538 -12.76 2.63 -3.25
CA THR A 538 -11.86 1.80 -4.09
C THR A 538 -11.89 0.32 -3.71
N SER A 539 -12.40 -0.01 -2.52
CA SER A 539 -12.57 -1.39 -2.08
C SER A 539 -13.73 -2.11 -2.78
N VAL A 540 -14.58 -1.39 -3.52
CA VAL A 540 -15.76 -1.93 -4.21
C VAL A 540 -15.49 -1.99 -5.72
N VAL A 541 -15.48 -3.19 -6.29
CA VAL A 541 -15.22 -3.38 -7.74
C VAL A 541 -16.47 -3.69 -8.54
N ALA A 542 -17.56 -4.10 -7.89
CA ALA A 542 -18.86 -4.19 -8.52
C ALA A 542 -19.95 -3.83 -7.53
N CYS A 543 -21.04 -3.23 -8.02
CA CYS A 543 -22.21 -2.93 -7.21
C CYS A 543 -23.47 -2.89 -8.08
N ARG A 544 -24.56 -3.49 -7.57
CA ARG A 544 -25.89 -3.47 -8.16
C ARG A 544 -26.94 -3.39 -7.06
N VAL A 545 -28.03 -2.68 -7.33
CA VAL A 545 -29.19 -2.61 -6.44
C VAL A 545 -30.36 -3.38 -7.05
N LEU A 546 -30.98 -4.22 -6.24
CA LEU A 546 -32.20 -4.95 -6.56
C LEU A 546 -33.38 -4.25 -5.89
N ASN A 547 -34.44 -3.99 -6.64
CA ASN A 547 -35.72 -3.56 -6.11
C ASN A 547 -36.67 -4.75 -6.13
N LEU A 548 -37.11 -5.23 -4.97
CA LEU A 548 -37.94 -6.43 -4.85
C LEU A 548 -39.24 -6.10 -4.12
N ARG A 549 -40.39 -6.44 -4.68
CA ARG A 549 -41.67 -6.45 -3.96
C ARG A 549 -41.84 -7.74 -3.18
N CYS A 550 -42.65 -7.71 -2.14
CA CYS A 550 -42.95 -8.92 -1.36
C CYS A 550 -43.58 -9.99 -2.26
N GLY A 551 -42.99 -11.19 -2.31
CA GLY A 551 -43.40 -12.29 -3.18
C GLY A 551 -42.98 -12.15 -4.65
N GLU A 552 -42.24 -11.10 -5.00
CA GLU A 552 -41.64 -10.99 -6.34
C GLU A 552 -40.41 -11.88 -6.44
N GLU A 553 -40.35 -12.62 -7.54
CA GLU A 553 -39.18 -13.37 -7.96
C GLU A 553 -38.52 -12.65 -9.14
N PHE A 554 -37.26 -12.29 -8.96
CA PHE A 554 -36.38 -11.84 -10.02
C PHE A 554 -35.58 -13.05 -10.51
N ASN A 555 -35.55 -13.30 -11.82
CA ASN A 555 -34.73 -14.33 -12.44
C ASN A 555 -34.16 -13.81 -13.77
N ASP A 556 -32.84 -13.64 -13.85
CA ASP A 556 -32.14 -13.21 -15.07
C ASP A 556 -31.65 -14.40 -15.91
N ARG A 557 -31.69 -15.64 -15.39
CA ARG A 557 -31.21 -16.84 -16.14
C ARG A 557 -31.98 -17.07 -17.44
N GLU A 558 -33.25 -16.67 -17.48
CA GLU A 558 -34.07 -16.86 -18.66
C GLU A 558 -33.64 -15.97 -19.84
N LYS A 559 -33.08 -14.78 -19.58
CA LYS A 559 -32.67 -13.86 -20.67
C LYS A 559 -31.48 -14.41 -21.45
N ASP A 560 -30.50 -15.00 -20.77
CA ASP A 560 -29.31 -15.56 -21.41
C ASP A 560 -29.62 -16.85 -22.19
N SER A 561 -30.69 -17.57 -21.83
CA SER A 561 -31.10 -18.80 -22.52
C SER A 561 -31.71 -18.58 -23.92
N SER A 562 -32.06 -17.34 -24.27
CA SER A 562 -32.74 -17.03 -25.53
C SER A 562 -31.81 -16.80 -26.74
N CYS A 563 -30.49 -16.96 -26.59
CA CYS A 563 -29.54 -16.80 -27.68
C CYS A 563 -29.12 -18.14 -28.33
N SER A 564 -29.74 -18.37 -29.50
CA SER A 564 -29.37 -19.30 -30.59
C SER A 564 -30.06 -20.68 -30.60
N PRO A 565 -31.27 -20.80 -31.19
CA PRO A 565 -31.63 -22.00 -31.94
C PRO A 565 -30.59 -22.23 -33.06
N MET A 566 -30.13 -23.48 -33.21
CA MET A 566 -29.20 -23.92 -34.25
C MET A 566 -29.74 -23.72 -35.66
#